data_AF-A0A3S2VC83-F1
#
_entry.id   AF-A0A3S2VC83-F1
#
_cell.length_a   1.000
_cell.length_b   1.000
_cell.length_c   1.000
_cell.angle_alpha   90.00
_cell.angle_beta   90.00
_cell.angle_gamma   90.00
#
_symmetry.space_group_name_H-M   'P 1'
#
loop_
_entity.id
_entity.type
_entity.pdbx_description
1 polymer ?
#
loop_
_entity_poly.entity_id
_entity_poly.type
_entity_poly.pdbx_seq_one_letter_code
_entity_poly.pdbx_strand_id
1 'polypeptide(L)'
;MSALPSRAQSVPRIDIKATCNAVEAASSGLADPEAVAGCVRDETAAREQARRRWSRYPAASRRECAAEVRIGGAPSYVDLVTCLELAANALSSTPGTE
;
A
#
# COMPACT_ATOMS: atom_id res chain seq x y z
N MET A 1 -15.00 12.18 -23.90
CA MET A 1 -14.13 11.61 -22.86
C MET A 1 -13.23 10.55 -23.48
N SER A 2 -11.93 10.83 -23.65
CA SER A 2 -11.01 9.80 -24.16
C SER A 2 -10.59 8.92 -22.99
N ALA A 3 -11.04 7.68 -22.96
CA ALA A 3 -10.55 6.68 -22.03
C ALA A 3 -9.08 6.40 -22.36
N LEU A 4 -8.17 6.96 -21.57
CA LEU A 4 -6.74 6.66 -21.66
C LEU A 4 -6.55 5.16 -21.45
N PRO A 5 -5.67 4.49 -22.22
CA PRO A 5 -5.43 3.07 -22.07
C PRO A 5 -5.06 2.79 -20.62
N SER A 6 -5.87 1.95 -19.97
CA SER A 6 -5.59 1.41 -18.65
C SER A 6 -4.33 0.57 -18.75
N ARG A 7 -3.13 1.18 -18.68
CA ARG A 7 -1.90 0.42 -18.40
C ARG A 7 -2.22 -0.43 -17.19
N ALA A 8 -2.10 -1.75 -17.34
CA ALA A 8 -2.26 -2.68 -16.24
C ALA A 8 -1.20 -2.31 -15.20
N GLN A 9 -1.61 -1.50 -14.23
CA GLN A 9 -0.75 -1.17 -13.11
C GLN A 9 -0.50 -2.47 -12.39
N SER A 10 0.76 -2.78 -12.15
CA SER A 10 1.16 -3.88 -11.28
C SER A 10 1.23 -3.37 -9.85
N VAL A 11 1.20 -4.29 -8.88
CA VAL A 11 1.49 -3.94 -7.49
C VAL A 11 2.85 -3.23 -7.43
N PRO A 12 2.98 -2.09 -6.73
CA PRO A 12 4.23 -1.37 -6.62
C PRO A 12 5.31 -2.25 -6.00
N ARG A 13 6.56 -2.03 -6.38
CA ARG A 13 7.71 -2.67 -5.75
C ARG A 13 8.18 -1.77 -4.60
N ILE A 14 7.99 -2.26 -3.39
CA ILE A 14 8.44 -1.62 -2.15
C ILE A 14 9.56 -2.49 -1.58
N ASP A 15 10.66 -1.86 -1.18
CA ASP A 15 11.75 -2.55 -0.49
C ASP A 15 11.41 -2.68 0.99
N ILE A 16 10.88 -3.85 1.34
CA ILE A 16 10.42 -4.17 2.70
C ILE A 16 11.53 -3.98 3.73
N LYS A 17 12.77 -4.36 3.41
CA LYS A 17 13.87 -4.23 4.38
C LYS A 17 14.20 -2.77 4.61
N ALA A 18 14.29 -1.96 3.54
CA ALA A 18 14.53 -0.53 3.67
C ALA A 18 13.41 0.15 4.47
N THR A 19 12.14 -0.20 4.19
CA THR A 19 10.98 0.30 4.93
C THR A 19 11.09 0.00 6.41
N CYS A 20 11.29 -1.27 6.79
CA CYS A 20 11.33 -1.66 8.19
C CYS A 20 12.51 -1.05 8.95
N ASN A 21 13.70 -0.97 8.35
CA ASN A 21 14.83 -0.31 9.00
C ASN A 21 14.56 1.18 9.22
N ALA A 22 13.91 1.85 8.27
CA ALA A 22 13.58 3.26 8.40
C ALA A 22 12.53 3.52 9.50
N VAL A 23 11.49 2.67 9.58
CA VAL A 23 10.43 2.77 10.61
C VAL A 23 11.00 2.55 12.01
N GLU A 24 11.79 1.49 12.20
CA GLU A 24 12.39 1.20 13.51
C GLU A 24 13.39 2.28 13.93
N ALA A 25 14.26 2.73 13.01
CA ALA A 25 15.18 3.83 13.28
C ALA A 25 14.46 5.14 13.62
N ALA A 26 13.34 5.44 12.97
CA ALA A 26 12.52 6.61 13.28
C ALA A 26 11.84 6.51 14.66
N SER A 27 11.53 5.29 15.11
CA SER A 27 10.80 5.05 16.36
C SER A 27 11.71 5.00 17.59
N SER A 28 12.89 4.40 17.49
CA SER A 28 13.80 4.17 18.62
C SER A 28 15.17 4.83 18.49
N GLY A 29 15.46 5.49 17.37
CA GLY A 29 16.79 6.04 17.06
C GLY A 29 17.83 4.99 16.66
N LEU A 30 17.48 3.71 16.77
CA LEU A 30 18.25 2.52 16.38
C LEU A 30 17.29 1.46 15.83
N ALA A 31 17.76 0.63 14.91
CA ALA A 31 16.98 -0.48 14.39
C ALA A 31 17.18 -1.72 15.28
N ASP A 32 16.16 -2.04 16.10
CA ASP A 32 16.14 -3.29 16.86
C ASP A 32 15.90 -4.49 15.90
N PRO A 33 16.76 -5.52 15.91
CA PRO A 33 16.67 -6.61 14.94
C PRO A 33 15.41 -7.47 15.09
N GLU A 34 14.85 -7.60 16.31
CA GLU A 34 13.63 -8.38 16.53
C GLU A 34 12.40 -7.62 16.01
N ALA A 35 12.34 -6.32 16.28
CA ALA A 35 11.30 -5.42 15.78
C ALA A 35 11.35 -5.32 14.25
N VAL A 36 12.53 -5.16 13.66
CA VAL A 36 12.71 -5.21 12.19
C VAL A 36 12.23 -6.56 11.64
N ALA A 37 12.55 -7.68 12.29
CA ALA A 37 12.08 -8.99 11.86
C ALA A 37 10.55 -9.12 11.93
N GLY A 38 9.92 -8.51 12.94
CA GLY A 38 8.47 -8.36 13.05
C GLY A 38 7.87 -7.62 11.85
N CYS A 39 8.34 -6.39 11.63
CA CYS A 39 7.91 -5.56 10.50
C CYS A 39 8.08 -6.30 9.16
N VAL A 40 9.20 -6.98 8.92
CA VAL A 40 9.44 -7.70 7.66
C VAL A 40 8.40 -8.80 7.44
N ARG A 41 7.95 -9.50 8.49
CA ARG A 41 6.90 -10.52 8.38
C ARG A 41 5.57 -9.88 7.97
N ASP A 42 5.19 -8.79 8.62
CA ASP A 42 3.92 -8.10 8.39
C ASP A 42 3.85 -7.48 6.99
N GLU A 43 4.91 -6.78 6.58
CA GLU A 43 5.08 -6.22 5.24
C GLU A 43 5.06 -7.29 4.15
N THR A 44 5.68 -8.44 4.40
CA THR A 44 5.66 -9.57 3.46
C THR A 44 4.25 -10.13 3.33
N ALA A 45 3.54 -10.33 4.45
CA ALA A 45 2.16 -10.78 4.43
C ALA A 45 1.25 -9.79 3.70
N ALA A 46 1.41 -8.49 3.96
CA ALA A 46 0.67 -7.43 3.29
C ALA A 46 0.97 -7.38 1.78
N ARG A 47 2.21 -7.57 1.36
CA ARG A 47 2.57 -7.68 -0.06
C ARG A 47 1.81 -8.81 -0.74
N GLU A 48 1.75 -9.98 -0.12
CA GLU A 48 1.04 -11.12 -0.69
C GLU A 48 -0.48 -10.87 -0.73
N GLN A 49 -1.04 -10.18 0.27
CA GLN A 49 -2.43 -9.73 0.24
C GLN A 49 -2.70 -8.76 -0.91
N ALA A 50 -1.85 -7.74 -1.06
CA ALA A 50 -1.94 -6.78 -2.16
C ALA A 50 -1.89 -7.51 -3.50
N ARG A 51 -0.94 -8.45 -3.71
CA ARG A 51 -0.85 -9.27 -4.94
C ARG A 51 -2.11 -10.06 -5.23
N ARG A 52 -2.66 -10.77 -4.24
CA ARG A 52 -3.86 -11.60 -4.42
C ARG A 52 -5.10 -10.77 -4.77
N ARG A 53 -5.23 -9.57 -4.21
CA ARG A 53 -6.44 -8.76 -4.31
C ARG A 53 -6.33 -7.61 -5.31
N TRP A 54 -5.13 -7.30 -5.82
CA TRP A 54 -4.85 -6.13 -6.66
C TRP A 54 -5.88 -5.93 -7.78
N SER A 55 -6.12 -6.94 -8.60
CA SER A 55 -7.03 -6.85 -9.74
C SER A 55 -8.50 -6.66 -9.36
N ARG A 56 -8.87 -6.89 -8.09
CA ARG A 56 -10.23 -6.66 -7.58
C ARG A 56 -10.48 -5.18 -7.27
N TYR A 57 -9.43 -4.40 -7.08
CA TYR A 57 -9.56 -2.97 -6.80
C TYR A 57 -9.67 -2.15 -8.09
N PRO A 58 -10.50 -1.08 -8.09
CA PRO A 58 -10.63 -0.18 -9.23
C PRO A 58 -9.29 0.40 -9.68
N ALA A 59 -9.14 0.61 -10.99
CA ALA A 59 -7.88 1.12 -11.55
C ALA A 59 -7.50 2.51 -11.02
N ALA A 60 -8.48 3.34 -10.66
CA ALA A 60 -8.27 4.66 -10.05
C ALA A 60 -7.68 4.52 -8.64
N SER A 61 -8.34 3.76 -7.75
CA SER A 61 -7.87 3.49 -6.38
C SER A 61 -6.46 2.89 -6.36
N ARG A 62 -6.15 2.00 -7.32
CA ARG A 62 -4.80 1.45 -7.48
C ARG A 62 -3.74 2.51 -7.81
N ARG A 63 -4.05 3.51 -8.65
CA ARG A 63 -3.11 4.62 -8.95
C ARG A 63 -2.89 5.47 -7.73
N GLU A 64 -4.00 5.85 -7.11
CA GLU A 64 -4.04 6.77 -5.99
C GLU A 64 -3.27 6.19 -4.80
N CYS A 65 -3.64 5.00 -4.33
CA CYS A 65 -2.97 4.36 -3.21
C CYS A 65 -1.50 4.04 -3.50
N ALA A 66 -1.13 3.67 -4.74
CA ALA A 66 0.27 3.44 -5.09
C ALA A 66 1.11 4.73 -5.12
N ALA A 67 0.49 5.89 -5.37
CA ALA A 67 1.14 7.18 -5.25
C ALA A 67 1.24 7.62 -3.78
N GLU A 68 0.15 7.48 -3.03
CA GLU A 68 0.01 7.91 -1.64
C GLU A 68 1.09 7.31 -0.74
N VAL A 69 1.28 5.98 -0.80
CA VAL A 69 2.27 5.29 0.04
C VAL A 69 3.72 5.71 -0.25
N ARG A 70 3.98 6.52 -1.29
CA ARG A 70 5.33 7.03 -1.61
C ARG A 70 5.56 8.45 -1.09
N ILE A 71 4.51 9.16 -0.67
CA ILE A 71 4.57 10.58 -0.29
C ILE A 71 4.74 10.74 1.23
N GLY A 72 4.32 9.75 2.04
CA GLY A 72 4.25 9.83 3.51
C GLY A 72 5.45 9.35 4.33
N GLY A 73 6.61 9.06 3.71
CA GLY A 73 7.79 8.53 4.41
C GLY A 73 8.25 7.19 3.84
N ALA A 74 8.48 6.20 4.71
CA ALA A 74 8.89 4.86 4.30
C ALA A 74 7.69 4.12 3.69
N PRO A 75 7.72 3.74 2.39
CA PRO A 75 6.59 3.11 1.74
C PRO A 75 6.24 1.76 2.36
N SER A 76 4.96 1.50 2.65
CA SER A 76 4.49 0.27 3.29
C SER A 76 3.45 -0.48 2.45
N TYR A 77 3.53 -1.81 2.40
CA TYR A 77 2.46 -2.65 1.87
C TYR A 77 1.26 -2.73 2.79
N VAL A 78 1.45 -2.58 4.11
CA VAL A 78 0.33 -2.48 5.06
C VAL A 78 -0.51 -1.25 4.74
N ASP A 79 0.13 -0.08 4.57
CA ASP A 79 -0.56 1.15 4.19
C ASP A 79 -1.22 1.05 2.82
N LEU A 80 -0.57 0.38 1.87
CA LEU A 80 -1.15 0.15 0.54
C LEU A 80 -2.44 -0.67 0.63
N VAL A 81 -2.43 -1.77 1.40
CA VAL A 81 -3.62 -2.61 1.60
C VAL A 81 -4.71 -1.81 2.28
N THR A 82 -4.39 -1.09 3.35
CA THR A 82 -5.34 -0.23 4.08
C THR A 82 -5.98 0.80 3.17
N CYS A 83 -5.19 1.54 2.38
CA CYS A 83 -5.72 2.53 1.44
C CYS A 83 -6.68 1.89 0.42
N LEU A 84 -6.32 0.74 -0.13
CA LEU A 84 -7.16 0.04 -1.11
C LEU A 84 -8.48 -0.43 -0.47
N GLU A 85 -8.46 -0.90 0.76
CA GLU A 85 -9.66 -1.32 1.50
C GLU A 85 -10.56 -0.13 1.83
N LEU A 86 -9.99 0.99 2.26
CA LEU A 86 -10.73 2.23 2.50
C LEU A 86 -11.39 2.76 1.22
N ALA A 87 -10.64 2.81 0.11
CA ALA A 87 -11.16 3.25 -1.18
C ALA A 87 -12.28 2.31 -1.70
N ALA A 88 -12.15 1.00 -1.50
CA ALA A 88 -13.19 0.05 -1.86
C ALA A 88 -14.46 0.21 -1.00
N ASN A 89 -14.30 0.50 0.30
CA ASN A 89 -15.43 0.76 1.19
C ASN A 89 -16.14 2.08 0.84
N ALA A 90 -15.41 3.16 0.54
CA ALA A 90 -15.99 4.44 0.13
C ALA A 90 -16.87 4.30 -1.12
N LEU A 91 -16.44 3.50 -2.10
CA LEU A 91 -17.24 3.18 -3.30
C LEU A 91 -18.44 2.27 -3.00
N SER A 92 -18.38 1.49 -1.93
CA SER A 92 -19.52 0.67 -1.47
C SER A 92 -20.56 1.50 -0.73
N SER A 93 -20.18 2.67 -0.22
CA SER A 93 -21.00 3.57 0.59
C SER A 93 -21.54 4.79 -0.16
N THR A 94 -21.42 4.88 -1.49
CA THR A 94 -22.12 5.92 -2.26
C THR A 94 -23.59 5.55 -2.51
N PRO A 95 -24.58 6.18 -1.84
CA PRO A 95 -25.79 6.59 -2.54
C PRO A 95 -25.36 7.65 -3.57
N GLY A 96 -25.91 7.58 -4.78
CA GLY A 96 -25.47 8.42 -5.89
C GLY A 96 -25.64 9.92 -5.65
N THR A 97 -24.88 10.69 -6.43
CA THR A 97 -25.21 12.05 -6.91
C THR A 97 -25.54 13.10 -5.85
N GLU A 98 -24.66 14.09 -5.72
CA GLU A 98 -25.03 15.50 -5.99
C GLU A 98 -23.79 16.30 -6.42
#